data_AF-A0A0F9P9E9-F1
#
_entry.id   AF-A0A0F9P9E9-F1
#
_cell.length_a   1.000
_cell.length_b   1.000
_cell.length_c   1.000
_cell.angle_alpha   90.00
_cell.angle_beta   90.00
_cell.angle_gamma   90.00
#
_symmetry.space_group_name_H-M   'P 1'
#
loop_
_entity.id
_entity.type
_entity.pdbx_description
1 polymer ?
#
loop_
_entity_poly.entity_id
_entity_poly.type
_entity_poly.pdbx_seq_one_letter_code
_entity_poly.pdbx_strand_id
1 'polypeptide(L)'
;MSLVYRIQSKQDRTRGAYRSHVYGDDLPDIVHRMRNTHHDYQCGGKHPTPLADTKRYIYKHEFCGFNSAADLLRWFKGFIPDLLRAGYEIVALRDVTVTAVGEFQVLFTFNT
;
A
#
# COMPACT_ATOMS: atom_id res chain seq x y z
N MET A 1 5.36 -20.24 -1.27
CA MET A 1 4.38 -19.35 -1.92
C MET A 1 3.96 -18.30 -0.91
N SER A 2 4.07 -17.02 -1.25
CA SER A 2 3.77 -15.91 -0.33
C SER A 2 2.39 -15.32 -0.63
N LEU A 3 1.72 -14.86 0.42
CA LEU A 3 0.40 -14.21 0.38
C LEU A 3 0.56 -12.75 0.81
N VAL A 4 -0.01 -11.83 0.03
CA VAL A 4 0.01 -10.39 0.33
C VAL A 4 -1.37 -9.80 0.21
N TYR A 5 -1.77 -8.97 1.16
CA TYR A 5 -3.03 -8.23 1.15
C TYR A 5 -2.81 -6.81 0.66
N ARG A 6 -3.71 -6.29 -0.18
CA ARG A 6 -3.58 -4.95 -0.77
C ARG A 6 -4.94 -4.30 -1.00
N ILE A 7 -5.01 -2.96 -0.90
CA ILE A 7 -6.11 -2.20 -1.49
C ILE A 7 -5.69 -1.82 -2.92
N GLN A 8 -6.38 -2.40 -3.91
CA GLN A 8 -6.03 -2.37 -5.33
C GLN A 8 -7.10 -1.63 -6.14
N SER A 9 -6.68 -0.80 -7.10
CA SER A 9 -7.63 -0.20 -8.05
C SER A 9 -8.26 -1.27 -8.94
N LYS A 10 -9.57 -1.18 -9.17
CA LYS A 10 -10.30 -2.05 -10.10
C LYS A 10 -9.98 -1.77 -11.57
N GLN A 11 -9.54 -0.54 -11.89
CA GLN A 11 -9.25 -0.09 -13.25
C GLN A 11 -7.84 -0.45 -13.69
N ASP A 12 -6.86 -0.35 -12.78
CA ASP A 12 -5.46 -0.69 -13.05
C ASP A 12 -4.92 -1.54 -11.90
N ARG A 13 -4.69 -2.83 -12.19
CA ARG A 13 -4.25 -3.85 -11.23
C ARG A 13 -2.80 -3.69 -10.77
N THR A 14 -2.04 -2.75 -11.33
CA THR A 14 -0.71 -2.38 -10.84
C THR A 14 -0.80 -1.31 -9.74
N ARG A 15 -1.89 -0.53 -9.70
CA ARG A 15 -2.10 0.62 -8.79
C ARG A 15 -2.79 0.27 -7.46
N GLY A 16 -2.00 0.22 -6.39
CA GLY A 16 -2.54 0.18 -5.02
C GLY A 16 -2.94 1.56 -4.51
N ALA A 17 -3.74 1.59 -3.43
CA ALA A 17 -4.03 2.83 -2.69
C ALA A 17 -2.77 3.47 -2.10
N TYR A 18 -1.76 2.66 -1.78
CA TYR A 18 -0.38 3.12 -1.60
C TYR A 18 0.46 2.67 -2.80
N ARG A 19 1.17 3.62 -3.42
CA ARG A 19 2.19 3.35 -4.45
C ARG A 19 3.57 3.42 -3.82
N SER A 20 4.41 2.45 -4.15
CA SER A 20 5.84 2.39 -3.84
C SER A 20 6.65 3.43 -4.63
N HIS A 21 6.13 3.87 -5.78
CA HIS A 21 6.76 4.86 -6.66
C HIS A 21 6.04 6.20 -6.59
N VAL A 22 6.75 7.17 -6.04
CA VAL A 22 6.37 8.56 -5.92
C VAL A 22 6.30 9.19 -7.31
N TYR A 23 5.11 9.55 -7.76
CA TYR A 23 4.78 10.87 -8.34
C TYR A 23 3.29 11.08 -8.03
N GLY A 24 3.03 12.12 -7.23
CA GLY A 24 1.77 12.30 -6.54
C GLY A 24 0.63 12.81 -7.41
N ASP A 25 0.87 13.18 -8.67
CA ASP A 25 0.01 14.17 -9.31
C ASP A 25 -1.25 13.57 -9.99
N ASP A 26 -1.34 12.24 -10.12
CA ASP A 26 -2.47 11.52 -10.74
C ASP A 26 -3.13 10.49 -9.80
N LEU A 27 -3.27 10.79 -8.51
CA LEU A 27 -4.01 9.95 -7.59
C LEU A 27 -5.44 10.49 -7.41
N PRO A 28 -6.48 9.64 -7.32
CA PRO A 28 -7.81 10.11 -6.96
C PRO A 28 -7.81 10.85 -5.63
N ASP A 29 -8.62 11.90 -5.49
CA ASP A 29 -8.67 12.78 -4.30
C ASP A 29 -8.77 12.03 -2.96
N ILE A 30 -9.46 10.88 -2.93
CA ILE A 30 -9.56 10.07 -1.71
C ILE A 30 -8.22 9.46 -1.29
N VAL A 31 -7.38 9.07 -2.25
CA VAL A 31 -6.05 8.52 -1.98
C VAL A 31 -5.12 9.63 -1.49
N HIS A 32 -5.26 10.83 -2.05
CA HIS A 32 -4.57 12.02 -1.51
C HIS A 32 -4.99 12.34 -0.09
N ARG A 33 -6.29 12.41 0.18
CA ARG A 33 -6.82 12.69 1.51
C ARG A 33 -6.36 11.64 2.53
N MET A 34 -6.47 10.36 2.20
CA MET A 34 -5.96 9.27 3.05
C MET A 34 -4.45 9.42 3.28
N ARG A 35 -3.65 9.67 2.22
CA ARG A 35 -2.21 9.86 2.35
C ARG A 35 -1.88 11.02 3.27
N ASN A 36 -2.56 12.15 3.11
CA ASN A 36 -2.37 13.33 3.95
C ASN A 36 -2.79 13.05 5.40
N THR A 37 -3.93 12.41 5.65
CA THR A 37 -4.33 12.06 7.01
C THR A 37 -3.37 11.07 7.66
N HIS A 38 -2.82 10.08 6.94
CA HIS A 38 -1.83 9.17 7.51
C HIS A 38 -0.46 9.83 7.72
N HIS A 39 -0.12 10.83 6.91
CA HIS A 39 1.05 11.69 7.11
C HIS A 39 0.87 12.58 8.35
N ASP A 40 -0.33 13.15 8.55
CA ASP A 40 -0.65 14.09 9.63
C ASP A 40 -0.97 13.41 10.97
N TYR A 41 -1.49 12.16 10.97
CA TYR A 41 -1.68 11.36 12.20
C TYR A 41 -0.37 11.00 12.90
N GLN A 42 0.77 11.30 12.28
CA GLN A 42 2.08 11.13 12.88
C GLN A 42 2.73 12.48 13.19
N CYS A 43 2.39 13.05 14.36
CA CYS A 43 3.24 13.97 15.10
C CYS A 43 4.57 13.26 15.45
N GLY A 44 5.45 13.11 14.46
CA GLY A 44 6.68 12.30 14.48
C GLY A 44 7.22 11.93 13.09
N GLY A 45 6.42 12.09 12.02
CA GLY A 45 6.93 12.34 10.66
C GLY A 45 7.57 11.18 9.89
N LYS A 46 7.25 9.92 10.16
CA LYS A 46 7.73 8.80 9.33
C LYS A 46 6.60 7.86 8.97
N HIS A 47 5.93 8.18 7.85
CA HIS A 47 5.13 7.19 7.15
C HIS A 47 5.92 5.86 7.15
N PRO A 48 5.37 4.76 7.71
CA PRO A 48 5.97 3.42 7.67
C PRO A 48 5.81 2.94 6.24
N THR A 49 6.57 3.58 5.37
CA THR A 49 6.91 3.07 4.07
C THR A 49 7.96 2.00 4.34
N PRO A 50 7.98 0.93 3.55
CA PRO A 50 9.10 0.02 3.57
C PRO A 50 10.44 0.76 3.38
N LEU A 51 10.48 1.94 2.75
CA LEU A 51 11.70 2.78 2.71
C LEU A 51 12.21 3.13 4.12
N ALA A 52 11.32 3.60 5.01
CA ALA A 52 11.67 4.02 6.36
C ALA A 52 12.05 2.82 7.25
N ASP A 53 11.32 1.71 7.10
CA ASP A 53 11.47 0.53 7.96
C ASP A 53 12.64 -0.37 7.52
N THR A 54 12.82 -0.55 6.22
CA THR A 54 13.79 -1.50 5.66
C THR A 54 15.15 -0.86 5.32
N LYS A 55 15.26 0.48 5.44
CA LYS A 55 16.48 1.26 5.16
C LYS A 55 17.12 0.98 3.78
N ARG A 56 16.34 0.50 2.81
CA ARG A 56 16.79 0.27 1.43
C ARG A 56 15.97 1.04 0.42
N TYR A 57 16.54 1.21 -0.77
CA TYR A 57 15.81 1.75 -1.92
C TYR A 57 14.70 0.77 -2.35
N ILE A 58 13.55 1.32 -2.74
CA ILE A 58 12.49 0.59 -3.45
C ILE A 58 12.77 0.67 -4.95
N TYR A 59 12.82 -0.47 -5.63
CA TYR A 59 13.00 -0.56 -7.08
C TYR A 59 11.68 -0.41 -7.83
N LYS A 60 11.72 0.18 -9.04
CA LYS A 60 10.55 0.50 -9.91
C LYS A 60 9.53 -0.62 -10.18
N HIS A 61 9.89 -1.87 -9.92
CA HIS A 61 9.07 -3.05 -10.16
C HIS A 61 8.50 -3.65 -8.87
N GLU A 62 8.73 -3.01 -7.72
CA GLU A 62 8.24 -3.45 -6.42
C GLU A 62 6.97 -2.71 -6.04
N PHE A 63 6.06 -3.40 -5.36
CA PHE A 63 4.76 -2.90 -4.94
C PHE A 63 4.61 -3.04 -3.43
N CYS A 64 3.74 -2.21 -2.83
CA CYS A 64 3.44 -2.27 -1.40
C CYS A 64 2.15 -3.06 -1.12
N GLY A 65 2.18 -3.85 -0.06
CA GLY A 65 1.03 -4.54 0.51
C GLY A 65 1.21 -4.81 2.01
N PHE A 66 0.45 -5.76 2.54
CA PHE A 66 0.42 -6.15 3.95
C PHE A 66 0.58 -7.67 4.07
N ASN A 67 1.27 -8.13 5.09
CA ASN A 67 1.43 -9.56 5.39
C ASN A 67 0.14 -10.20 5.96
N SER A 68 -0.79 -9.39 6.49
CA SER A 68 -2.08 -9.85 7.02
C SER A 68 -3.24 -8.92 6.64
N ALA A 69 -4.45 -9.49 6.59
CA ALA A 69 -5.67 -8.69 6.41
C ALA A 69 -5.93 -7.77 7.61
N ALA A 70 -5.57 -8.20 8.82
CA ALA A 70 -5.76 -7.41 10.04
C ALA A 70 -4.94 -6.13 10.02
N ASP A 71 -3.68 -6.20 9.57
CA ASP A 71 -2.80 -5.03 9.47
C ASP A 71 -3.29 -4.05 8.39
N LEU A 72 -3.78 -4.58 7.25
CA LEU A 72 -4.44 -3.76 6.23
C LEU A 72 -5.66 -3.04 6.81
N LEU A 73 -6.57 -3.76 7.48
CA LEU A 73 -7.80 -3.16 8.01
C LEU A 73 -7.51 -2.12 9.11
N ARG A 74 -6.52 -2.40 9.97
CA ARG A 74 -6.04 -1.45 10.99
C ARG A 74 -5.48 -0.20 10.33
N TRP A 75 -4.67 -0.37 9.28
CA TRP A 75 -4.05 0.73 8.57
C TRP A 75 -5.07 1.63 7.89
N PHE A 76 -6.02 1.06 7.15
CA PHE A 76 -7.02 1.83 6.39
C PHE A 76 -8.31 2.12 7.17
N LYS A 77 -8.29 1.98 8.50
CA LYS A 77 -9.48 2.20 9.32
C LYS A 77 -10.05 3.60 9.08
N GLY A 78 -11.33 3.67 8.71
CA GLY A 78 -12.02 4.92 8.38
C GLY A 78 -11.97 5.33 6.90
N PHE A 79 -11.04 4.79 6.11
CA PHE A 79 -10.90 5.10 4.68
C PHE A 79 -11.45 4.02 3.76
N ILE A 80 -11.60 2.78 4.24
CA ILE A 80 -12.08 1.65 3.44
C ILE A 80 -13.39 1.97 2.69
N PRO A 81 -14.46 2.49 3.32
CA PRO A 81 -15.70 2.76 2.60
C PRO A 81 -15.53 3.75 1.44
N ASP A 82 -14.68 4.75 1.61
CA ASP A 82 -14.43 5.76 0.57
C ASP A 82 -13.57 5.21 -0.56
N LEU A 83 -12.55 4.40 -0.22
CA LEU A 83 -11.72 3.72 -1.21
C LEU A 83 -12.55 2.75 -2.05
N LEU A 84 -13.45 1.98 -1.44
CA LEU A 84 -14.37 1.11 -2.16
C LEU A 84 -15.29 1.90 -3.11
N ARG A 85 -15.83 3.03 -2.66
CA ARG A 85 -16.64 3.95 -3.48
C ARG A 85 -15.86 4.56 -4.65
N ALA A 86 -14.57 4.81 -4.45
CA ALA A 86 -13.67 5.32 -5.49
C ALA A 86 -13.13 4.24 -6.44
N GLY A 87 -13.69 3.02 -6.41
CA GLY A 87 -13.32 1.96 -7.34
C GLY A 87 -12.07 1.17 -6.93
N TYR A 88 -11.72 1.15 -5.64
CA TYR A 88 -10.74 0.22 -5.10
C TYR A 88 -11.41 -1.02 -4.50
N GLU A 89 -10.60 -2.03 -4.23
CA GLU A 89 -11.02 -3.24 -3.52
C GLU A 89 -9.90 -3.83 -2.69
N ILE A 90 -10.27 -4.60 -1.66
CA ILE A 90 -9.32 -5.37 -0.86
C ILE A 90 -9.08 -6.69 -1.58
N VAL A 91 -7.82 -6.98 -1.90
CA VAL A 91 -7.41 -8.21 -2.58
C VAL A 91 -6.40 -8.99 -1.75
N ALA A 92 -6.44 -10.31 -1.92
CA ALA A 92 -5.45 -11.26 -1.42
C ALA A 92 -4.66 -11.79 -2.62
N LEU A 93 -3.45 -11.28 -2.81
CA LEU A 93 -2.55 -11.64 -3.90
C LEU A 93 -1.77 -12.89 -3.52
N ARG A 94 -2.01 -13.96 -4.28
CA ARG A 94 -1.24 -15.20 -4.20
C ARG A 94 -0.14 -15.16 -5.26
N ASP A 95 0.89 -15.97 -5.05
CA ASP A 95 1.97 -16.18 -6.03
C ASP A 95 2.73 -14.88 -6.37
N VAL A 96 3.14 -14.19 -5.32
CA VAL A 96 4.04 -13.03 -5.40
C VAL A 96 5.35 -13.34 -4.69
N THR A 97 6.41 -12.63 -5.07
CA THR A 97 7.70 -12.69 -4.38
C THR A 97 7.80 -11.51 -3.42
N VAL A 98 7.81 -11.78 -2.12
CA VAL A 98 8.05 -10.75 -1.10
C VAL A 98 9.53 -10.41 -1.09
N THR A 99 9.86 -9.14 -1.31
CA THR A 99 11.24 -8.65 -1.44
C THR A 99 11.71 -7.88 -0.21
N ALA A 100 10.80 -7.46 0.67
CA ALA A 100 11.12 -6.98 2.02
C ALA A 100 9.88 -6.97 2.92
N VAL A 101 10.13 -6.99 4.22
CA VAL A 101 9.10 -6.93 5.27
C VAL A 101 9.47 -5.77 6.21
N GLY A 102 8.57 -4.79 6.31
CA GLY A 102 8.59 -3.74 7.33
C GLY A 102 7.68 -4.09 8.51
N GLU A 103 7.47 -3.15 9.43
CA GLU A 103 6.65 -3.40 10.63
C GLU A 103 5.17 -3.62 10.27
N PHE A 104 4.66 -2.84 9.30
CA PHE A 104 3.26 -2.88 8.89
C PHE A 104 3.06 -3.20 7.41
N GLN A 105 4.08 -3.03 6.57
CA GLN A 105 3.99 -3.19 5.12
C GLN A 105 5.01 -4.18 4.59
N VAL A 106 4.70 -4.82 3.47
CA VAL A 106 5.63 -5.65 2.71
C VAL A 106 5.86 -5.05 1.33
N LEU A 107 7.08 -5.22 0.82
CA LEU A 107 7.39 -5.04 -0.59
C LEU A 107 7.30 -6.37 -1.30
N PHE A 108 6.76 -6.37 -2.51
CA PHE A 108 6.67 -7.58 -3.32
C PHE A 108 6.77 -7.26 -4.81
N THR A 109 7.07 -8.28 -5.60
CA THR A 109 7.01 -8.26 -7.06
C THR A 109 6.00 -9.33 -7.52
N PHE A 110 5.31 -9.07 -8.62
CA PHE A 110 4.53 -10.12 -9.28
C PHE A 110 5.48 -11.16 -9.86
N ASN A 111 5.11 -12.44 -9.75
CA ASN A 111 5.80 -13.49 -10.50
C ASN A 111 5.37 -13.35 -11.96
N THR A 112 6.35 -13.22 -12.87
CA THR A 112 6.16 -13.23 -14.32
C THR A 112 6.06 -14.64 -14.86
#